data_AF-A0A0R3T100-F1
#
_entry.id   AF-A0A0R3T100-F1
#
_cell.length_a   1.000
_cell.length_b   1.000
_cell.length_c   1.000
_cell.angle_alpha   90.00
_cell.angle_beta   90.00
_cell.angle_gamma   90.00
#
_symmetry.space_group_name_H-M   'P 1'
#
loop_
_entity.id
_entity.type
_entity.pdbx_description
1 polymer ?
#
loop_
_entity_poly.entity_id
_entity_poly.type
_entity_poly.pdbx_seq_one_letter_code
_entity_poly.pdbx_strand_id
1 'polypeptide(L)'
;MQKSLPKEKVVQVYEKLFAGQDITSGRAEFWDEFFLLRVNVKVLLSYFDKVSLTRIVDLKMHLNRLYNECLQKALNTSHWQRIANALQTSDCLMLGAFRVKNLNIPPADKLKFLIPSERSESAKVEYLKLCTTSFAKDWPPLLQELVIESLLIRCILSDNVNDNPIFDWLLDENLFELLGTLISNTCLRQRFAVGACRLLGIISQYRWKEINNLFLMKLAQVKDEILLNSISAVISFTISESTRKYNEYVQASGGLLSSISSMEISALSSTPRVVVYTLTLVNGRGSCNVLDGLLLCLYVIIRQNPRFPSLFSCSHTHIDTHQQNRGASIGQLNEYGDGELGPPLDPRNLMADLIEFASVVMQGIKDSKFSSVHWISPVKREY
;
A
#
# COMPACT_ATOMS: atom_id res chain seq x y z
N MET A 1 38.57 23.88 -10.01
CA MET A 1 37.45 24.12 -9.08
C MET A 1 36.21 23.44 -9.62
N GLN A 2 35.81 22.31 -9.04
CA GLN A 2 34.58 21.62 -9.42
C GLN A 2 33.42 22.34 -8.72
N LYS A 3 32.58 23.07 -9.48
CA LYS A 3 31.36 23.69 -8.95
C LYS A 3 30.46 22.57 -8.44
N SER A 4 30.33 22.42 -7.12
CA SER A 4 29.34 21.52 -6.53
C SER A 4 27.95 22.01 -6.93
N LEU A 5 27.13 21.13 -7.50
CA LEU A 5 25.73 21.44 -7.78
C LEU A 5 25.03 21.96 -6.51
N PRO A 6 24.14 22.95 -6.61
CA PRO A 6 23.36 23.41 -5.46
C PRO A 6 22.49 22.26 -4.94
N LYS A 7 22.66 21.93 -3.65
CA LYS A 7 21.86 20.89 -2.98
C LYS A 7 20.41 21.35 -2.85
N GLU A 8 19.46 20.45 -3.10
CA GLU A 8 18.02 20.68 -2.93
C GLU A 8 17.69 21.24 -1.52
N LYS A 9 16.82 22.25 -1.43
CA LYS A 9 16.44 22.90 -0.15
C LYS A 9 15.93 21.89 0.88
N VAL A 10 15.16 20.88 0.44
CA VAL A 10 14.62 19.83 1.31
C VAL A 10 15.73 18.98 1.94
N VAL A 11 16.79 18.68 1.19
CA VAL A 11 17.94 17.90 1.67
C VAL A 11 18.70 18.68 2.74
N GLN A 12 18.86 19.98 2.56
CA GLN A 12 19.50 20.84 3.56
C GLN A 12 18.70 20.89 4.87
N VAL A 13 17.36 20.83 4.80
CA VAL A 13 16.52 20.74 6.00
C VAL A 13 16.72 19.40 6.70
N TYR A 14 16.77 18.28 5.96
CA TYR A 14 17.07 16.98 6.54
C TYR A 14 18.46 16.95 7.20
N GLU A 15 19.49 17.49 6.55
CA GLU A 15 20.84 17.60 7.13
C GLU A 15 20.82 18.29 8.50
N LYS A 16 20.13 19.43 8.61
CA LYS A 16 20.02 20.18 9.87
C LYS A 16 19.22 19.42 10.93
N LEU A 17 18.13 18.78 10.53
CA LEU A 17 17.31 17.95 11.42
C LEU A 17 18.14 16.82 12.04
N PHE A 18 18.85 16.03 11.22
CA PHE A 18 19.67 14.92 11.70
C PHE A 18 20.98 15.39 12.40
N ALA A 19 21.40 16.63 12.14
CA ALA A 19 22.40 17.32 12.95
C ALA A 19 21.86 17.81 14.32
N GLY A 20 20.57 17.62 14.62
CA GLY A 20 19.96 17.98 15.90
C GLY A 20 19.84 19.49 16.10
N GLN A 21 19.85 20.25 15.00
CA GLN A 21 19.67 21.69 15.01
C GLN A 21 18.18 22.03 15.03
N ASP A 22 17.80 23.07 15.77
CA ASP A 22 16.44 23.61 15.68
C ASP A 22 16.25 24.35 14.35
N ILE A 23 15.57 23.68 13.42
CA ILE A 23 15.26 24.18 12.08
C ILE A 23 14.16 25.26 12.06
N THR A 24 13.47 25.47 13.19
CA THR A 24 12.28 26.33 13.28
C THR A 24 12.53 27.67 13.98
N SER A 25 13.66 27.80 14.67
CA SER A 25 13.95 28.99 15.48
C SER A 25 13.90 30.27 14.64
N GLY A 26 13.06 31.23 15.08
CA GLY A 26 12.87 32.52 14.42
C GLY A 26 12.08 32.49 13.10
N ARG A 27 11.39 31.39 12.76
CA ARG A 27 10.64 31.25 11.50
C ARG A 27 9.21 30.76 11.72
N ALA A 28 8.28 31.71 11.88
CA ALA A 28 6.87 31.40 12.14
C ALA A 28 6.20 30.53 11.05
N GLU A 29 6.56 30.74 9.77
CA GLU A 29 5.97 30.03 8.63
C GLU A 29 6.80 28.83 8.15
N PHE A 30 7.78 28.38 8.94
CA PHE A 30 8.73 27.35 8.51
C PHE A 30 8.05 26.09 7.97
N TRP A 31 7.05 25.56 8.68
CA TRP A 31 6.37 24.33 8.28
C TRP A 31 5.55 24.51 7.01
N ASP A 32 4.96 25.69 6.82
CA ASP A 32 4.19 26.01 5.61
C ASP A 32 5.09 26.10 4.37
N GLU A 33 6.30 26.63 4.51
CA GLU A 33 7.33 26.56 3.46
C GLU A 33 7.87 25.14 3.27
N PHE A 34 8.14 24.43 4.35
CA PHE A 34 8.77 23.11 4.30
C PHE A 34 7.89 22.11 3.55
N PHE A 35 6.59 22.07 3.83
CA PHE A 35 5.67 21.15 3.16
C PHE A 35 5.33 21.56 1.72
N LEU A 36 5.78 22.72 1.24
CA LEU A 36 5.80 22.99 -0.20
C LEU A 36 6.95 22.26 -0.91
N LEU A 37 8.01 21.87 -0.20
CA LEU A 37 9.14 21.18 -0.78
C LEU A 37 8.79 19.71 -1.03
N ARG A 38 9.04 19.24 -2.25
CA ARG A 38 8.86 17.83 -2.61
C ARG A 38 9.75 16.94 -1.75
N VAL A 39 9.16 15.89 -1.18
CA VAL A 39 9.88 14.92 -0.35
C VAL A 39 10.92 14.18 -1.17
N ASN A 40 12.16 14.13 -0.66
CA ASN A 40 13.22 13.29 -1.23
C ASN A 40 13.31 12.00 -0.41
N VAL A 41 12.43 11.04 -0.72
CA VAL A 41 12.26 9.76 0.00
C VAL A 41 13.58 9.01 0.17
N LYS A 42 14.36 8.89 -0.91
CA LYS A 42 15.65 8.19 -0.91
C LYS A 42 16.61 8.81 0.09
N VAL A 43 16.75 10.14 0.04
CA VAL A 43 17.69 10.85 0.90
C VAL A 43 17.24 10.77 2.36
N LEU A 44 15.95 11.00 2.65
CA LEU A 44 15.41 10.94 4.00
C LEU A 44 15.62 9.56 4.66
N LEU A 45 15.26 8.49 3.95
CA LEU A 45 15.48 7.13 4.45
C LEU A 45 16.98 6.82 4.63
N SER A 46 17.85 7.33 3.75
CA SER A 46 19.30 7.11 3.87
C SER A 46 19.92 7.72 5.13
N TYR A 47 19.27 8.71 5.77
CA TYR A 47 19.72 9.20 7.07
C TYR A 47 19.48 8.17 8.17
N PHE A 48 18.32 7.54 8.20
CA PHE A 48 18.03 6.46 9.16
C PHE A 48 18.98 5.27 8.99
N ASP A 49 19.42 4.97 7.76
CA ASP A 49 20.37 3.89 7.49
C ASP A 49 21.80 4.18 7.98
N LYS A 50 22.17 5.47 8.09
CA LYS A 50 23.53 5.95 8.41
C LYS A 50 23.69 6.36 9.87
N VAL A 51 22.62 6.81 10.51
CA VAL A 51 22.66 7.37 11.86
C VAL A 51 22.67 6.23 12.88
N SER A 52 23.53 6.34 13.91
CA SER A 52 23.60 5.37 14.99
C SER A 52 22.36 5.41 15.88
N LEU A 53 22.05 4.32 16.56
CA LEU A 53 20.90 4.25 17.47
C LEU A 53 20.95 5.34 18.56
N THR A 54 22.10 5.54 19.21
CA THR A 54 22.28 6.58 20.23
C THR A 54 21.87 7.94 19.70
N ARG A 55 22.25 8.23 18.45
CA ARG A 55 21.91 9.49 17.82
C ARG A 55 20.42 9.59 17.45
N ILE A 56 19.77 8.49 17.06
CA ILE A 56 18.30 8.47 16.89
C ILE A 56 17.59 8.79 18.20
N VAL A 57 18.08 8.27 19.33
CA VAL A 57 17.54 8.58 20.67
C VAL A 57 17.70 10.07 20.98
N ASP A 58 18.86 10.67 20.71
CA ASP A 58 19.09 12.11 20.90
C ASP A 58 18.18 12.98 20.01
N LEU A 59 17.85 12.48 18.81
CA LEU A 59 16.99 13.18 17.85
C LEU A 59 15.49 13.00 18.14
N LYS A 60 15.10 12.19 19.12
CA LYS A 60 13.71 11.85 19.44
C LYS A 60 12.79 13.08 19.49
N MET A 61 13.19 14.15 20.18
CA MET A 61 12.35 15.37 20.26
C MET A 61 12.13 16.03 18.88
N HIS A 62 13.16 16.07 18.04
CA HIS A 62 13.10 16.63 16.69
C HIS A 62 12.23 15.78 15.76
N LEU A 63 12.38 14.46 15.82
CA LEU A 63 11.59 13.51 15.04
C LEU A 63 10.12 13.52 15.46
N ASN A 64 9.84 13.55 16.76
CA ASN A 64 8.49 13.67 17.30
C ASN A 64 7.79 14.93 16.79
N ARG A 65 8.48 16.08 16.87
CA ARG A 65 7.93 17.35 16.40
C ARG A 65 7.64 17.30 14.90
N LEU A 66 8.59 16.82 14.09
CA LEU A 66 8.39 16.70 12.66
C LEU A 66 7.22 15.79 12.31
N TYR A 67 7.12 14.62 12.94
CA TYR A 67 6.03 13.68 12.70
C TYR A 67 4.67 14.29 13.09
N ASN A 68 4.59 14.97 14.23
CA ASN A 68 3.39 15.69 14.65
C ASN A 68 2.98 16.77 13.63
N GLU A 69 3.93 17.56 13.15
CA GLU A 69 3.68 18.59 12.13
C GLU A 69 3.21 17.99 10.80
N CYS A 70 3.68 16.80 10.45
CA CYS A 70 3.17 16.08 9.28
C CYS A 70 1.67 15.76 9.43
N LEU A 71 1.24 15.20 10.57
CA LEU A 71 -0.18 14.91 10.81
C LEU A 71 -1.04 16.18 10.85
N GLN A 72 -0.58 17.20 11.57
CA GLN A 72 -1.29 18.47 11.69
C GLN A 72 -1.43 19.17 10.34
N LYS A 73 -0.38 19.22 9.53
CA LYS A 73 -0.45 19.85 8.21
C LYS A 73 -1.28 19.05 7.23
N ALA A 74 -1.22 17.71 7.25
CA ALA A 74 -2.08 16.89 6.41
C ALA A 74 -3.57 17.06 6.74
N LEU A 75 -3.94 17.28 8.01
CA LEU A 75 -5.33 17.44 8.43
C LEU A 75 -5.90 18.85 8.24
N ASN A 76 -5.09 19.88 8.51
CA ASN A 76 -5.61 21.23 8.75
C ASN A 76 -5.36 22.21 7.61
N THR A 77 -4.68 21.81 6.53
CA THR A 77 -4.51 22.64 5.34
C THR A 77 -5.46 22.22 4.23
N SER A 78 -5.82 23.15 3.34
CA SER A 78 -6.49 22.87 2.08
C SER A 78 -5.50 22.74 0.90
N HIS A 79 -4.21 22.97 1.14
CA HIS A 79 -3.21 22.97 0.09
C HIS A 79 -2.74 21.54 -0.25
N TRP A 80 -3.18 21.02 -1.38
CA TRP A 80 -2.94 19.63 -1.82
C TRP A 80 -1.47 19.18 -1.81
N GLN A 81 -0.55 20.03 -2.27
CA GLN A 81 0.88 19.72 -2.23
C GLN A 81 1.43 19.60 -0.80
N ARG A 82 0.95 20.43 0.13
CA ARG A 82 1.37 20.36 1.54
C ARG A 82 0.87 19.07 2.16
N ILE A 83 -0.38 18.69 1.88
CA ILE A 83 -0.95 17.41 2.32
C ILE A 83 -0.11 16.24 1.79
N ALA A 84 0.14 16.19 0.48
CA ALA A 84 0.93 15.12 -0.14
C ALA A 84 2.32 14.98 0.49
N ASN A 85 3.05 16.09 0.60
CA ASN A 85 4.42 16.08 1.13
C ASN A 85 4.45 15.77 2.63
N ALA A 86 3.45 16.24 3.40
CA ALA A 86 3.33 15.92 4.81
C ALA A 86 3.08 14.43 5.03
N LEU A 87 2.14 13.83 4.28
CA LEU A 87 1.83 12.41 4.37
C LEU A 87 3.04 11.55 3.99
N GLN A 88 3.69 11.83 2.85
CA GLN A 88 4.88 11.11 2.42
C GLN A 88 6.07 11.26 3.38
N THR A 89 6.24 12.45 3.98
CA THR A 89 7.27 12.64 5.02
C THR A 89 6.95 11.79 6.24
N SER A 90 5.69 11.75 6.68
CA SER A 90 5.26 10.91 7.81
C SER A 90 5.51 9.43 7.58
N ASP A 91 5.25 8.95 6.37
CA ASP A 91 5.49 7.56 5.95
C ASP A 91 6.99 7.24 5.96
N CYS A 92 7.83 8.15 5.43
CA CYS A 92 9.28 7.99 5.45
C CYS A 92 9.84 7.94 6.88
N LEU A 93 9.32 8.76 7.79
CA LEU A 93 9.73 8.75 9.19
C LEU A 93 9.37 7.43 9.86
N MET A 94 8.13 6.95 9.68
CA MET A 94 7.68 5.66 10.18
C MET A 94 8.58 4.52 9.70
N LEU A 95 8.81 4.44 8.39
CA LEU A 95 9.68 3.42 7.82
C LEU A 95 11.11 3.54 8.33
N GLY A 96 11.65 4.75 8.38
CA GLY A 96 12.98 5.03 8.88
C GLY A 96 13.16 4.55 10.32
N ALA A 97 12.22 4.89 11.21
CA ALA A 97 12.24 4.48 12.61
C ALA A 97 12.19 2.95 12.80
N PHE A 98 11.40 2.25 11.98
CA PHE A 98 11.29 0.80 12.06
C PHE A 98 12.49 0.06 11.42
N ARG A 99 13.16 0.69 10.44
CA ARG A 99 14.39 0.19 9.79
C ARG A 99 15.68 0.40 10.58
N VAL A 100 15.66 1.18 11.68
CA VAL A 100 16.86 1.39 12.51
C VAL A 100 17.46 0.05 12.89
N LYS A 101 18.75 -0.13 12.56
CA LYS A 101 19.51 -1.38 12.68
C LYS A 101 19.79 -1.72 14.15
N ASN A 102 18.77 -2.19 14.86
CA ASN A 102 18.92 -2.90 16.11
C ASN A 102 17.73 -3.84 16.32
N LEU A 103 18.00 -5.16 16.26
CA LEU A 103 17.00 -6.21 16.42
C LEU A 103 16.48 -6.32 17.86
N ASN A 104 17.18 -5.72 18.83
CA ASN A 104 16.84 -5.83 20.24
C ASN A 104 15.81 -4.80 20.71
N ILE A 105 15.37 -3.88 19.84
CA ILE A 105 14.36 -2.89 20.17
C ILE A 105 12.99 -3.42 19.72
N PRO A 106 12.05 -3.65 20.66
CA PRO A 106 10.70 -4.03 20.31
C PRO A 106 10.06 -3.00 19.36
N PRO A 107 9.23 -3.42 18.39
CA PRO A 107 8.60 -2.47 17.45
C PRO A 107 7.78 -1.37 18.13
N ALA A 108 7.13 -1.68 19.27
CA ALA A 108 6.44 -0.68 20.10
C ALA A 108 7.37 0.42 20.63
N ASP A 109 8.63 0.11 20.93
CA ASP A 109 9.61 1.11 21.36
C ASP A 109 10.20 1.89 20.18
N LYS A 110 10.28 1.28 18.99
CA LYS A 110 10.65 2.00 17.76
C LYS A 110 9.62 3.09 17.42
N LEU A 111 8.33 2.80 17.60
CA LEU A 111 7.26 3.79 17.41
C LEU A 111 7.45 5.01 18.33
N LYS A 112 7.95 4.80 19.56
CA LYS A 112 8.22 5.87 20.54
C LYS A 112 9.30 6.85 20.10
N PHE A 113 10.09 6.56 19.06
CA PHE A 113 11.01 7.55 18.47
C PHE A 113 10.30 8.67 17.71
N LEU A 114 9.06 8.44 17.30
CA LEU A 114 8.23 9.40 16.55
C LEU A 114 7.01 9.86 17.34
N ILE A 115 6.48 9.00 18.20
CA ILE A 115 5.21 9.24 18.88
C ILE A 115 5.38 8.89 20.36
N PRO A 116 5.51 9.88 21.25
CA PRO A 116 5.48 9.66 22.68
C PRO A 116 4.19 8.93 23.10
N SER A 117 4.28 8.09 24.14
CA SER A 117 3.15 7.31 24.64
C SER A 117 1.93 8.20 24.96
N GLU A 118 2.17 9.39 25.49
CA GLU A 118 1.16 10.38 25.87
C GLU A 118 0.40 10.95 24.65
N ARG A 119 1.05 10.94 23.48
CA ARG A 119 0.50 11.42 22.20
C ARG A 119 -0.10 10.30 21.36
N SER A 120 0.13 9.02 21.71
CA SER A 120 -0.25 7.86 20.90
C SER A 120 -1.73 7.86 20.49
N GLU A 121 -2.63 8.05 21.45
CA GLU A 121 -4.07 8.05 21.18
C GLU A 121 -4.48 9.22 20.28
N SER A 122 -3.99 10.43 20.56
CA SER A 122 -4.27 11.59 19.70
C SER A 122 -3.76 11.39 18.27
N ALA A 123 -2.58 10.78 18.09
CA ALA A 123 -2.00 10.52 16.79
C ALA A 123 -2.79 9.46 16.02
N LYS A 124 -3.32 8.44 16.72
CA LYS A 124 -4.26 7.46 16.16
C LYS A 124 -5.52 8.16 15.64
N VAL A 125 -6.20 8.94 16.49
CA VAL A 125 -7.44 9.65 16.12
C VAL A 125 -7.19 10.60 14.94
N GLU A 126 -6.11 11.39 14.99
CA GLU A 126 -5.71 12.31 13.92
C GLU A 126 -5.50 11.57 12.60
N TYR A 127 -4.74 10.46 12.62
CA TYR A 127 -4.46 9.70 11.41
C TYR A 127 -5.70 9.00 10.82
N LEU A 128 -6.53 8.38 11.65
CA LEU A 128 -7.77 7.75 11.18
C LEU A 128 -8.76 8.78 10.64
N LYS A 129 -8.84 9.95 11.27
CA LYS A 129 -9.63 11.08 10.77
C LYS A 129 -9.12 11.58 9.43
N LEU A 130 -7.80 11.63 9.21
CA LEU A 130 -7.21 11.96 7.91
C LEU A 130 -7.70 10.99 6.84
N CYS A 131 -7.67 9.69 7.14
CA CYS A 131 -8.08 8.64 6.22
C CYS A 131 -9.54 8.81 5.80
N THR A 132 -10.47 8.93 6.76
CA THR A 132 -11.90 9.07 6.47
C THR A 132 -12.24 10.41 5.80
N THR A 133 -11.62 11.51 6.24
CA THR A 133 -11.86 12.85 5.70
C THR A 133 -11.43 12.98 4.23
N SER A 134 -10.38 12.27 3.82
CA SER A 134 -9.87 12.34 2.45
C SER A 134 -10.91 11.91 1.39
N PHE A 135 -11.76 10.94 1.75
CA PHE A 135 -12.85 10.47 0.89
C PHE A 135 -14.14 11.25 1.12
N ALA A 136 -14.46 11.58 2.38
CA ALA A 136 -15.67 12.34 2.70
C ALA A 136 -15.68 13.76 2.11
N LYS A 137 -14.50 14.39 1.98
CA LYS A 137 -14.33 15.73 1.37
C LYS A 137 -13.96 15.69 -0.11
N ASP A 138 -14.04 14.52 -0.75
CA ASP A 138 -13.72 14.32 -2.17
C ASP A 138 -12.38 14.95 -2.57
N TRP A 139 -11.31 14.61 -1.83
CA TRP A 139 -9.97 15.07 -2.18
C TRP A 139 -9.58 14.59 -3.59
N PRO A 140 -8.67 15.30 -4.27
CA PRO A 140 -8.13 14.86 -5.55
C PRO A 140 -7.75 13.37 -5.52
N PRO A 141 -8.13 12.57 -6.53
CA PRO A 141 -7.95 11.12 -6.49
C PRO A 141 -6.50 10.65 -6.26
N LEU A 142 -5.50 11.39 -6.75
CA LEU A 142 -4.09 11.11 -6.48
C LEU A 142 -3.72 11.25 -4.99
N LEU A 143 -4.37 12.16 -4.25
CA LEU A 143 -4.19 12.28 -2.80
C LEU A 143 -4.90 11.15 -2.05
N GLN A 144 -6.10 10.77 -2.49
CA GLN A 144 -6.80 9.61 -1.94
C GLN A 144 -5.98 8.32 -2.13
N GLU A 145 -5.32 8.16 -3.28
CA GLU A 145 -4.36 7.06 -3.48
C GLU A 145 -3.23 7.13 -2.46
N LEU A 146 -2.62 8.30 -2.24
CA LEU A 146 -1.56 8.45 -1.22
C LEU A 146 -2.03 8.08 0.20
N VAL A 147 -3.31 8.26 0.53
CA VAL A 147 -3.88 7.83 1.81
C VAL A 147 -3.96 6.30 1.91
N ILE A 148 -4.45 5.62 0.87
CA ILE A 148 -4.48 4.15 0.81
C ILE A 148 -3.07 3.57 0.88
N GLU A 149 -2.13 4.22 0.22
CA GLU A 149 -0.73 3.88 0.25
C GLU A 149 -0.08 4.07 1.63
N SER A 150 -0.39 5.17 2.32
CA SER A 150 0.08 5.38 3.70
C SER A 150 -0.44 4.29 4.64
N LEU A 151 -1.69 3.86 4.48
CA LEU A 151 -2.26 2.74 5.25
C LEU A 151 -1.51 1.44 4.96
N LEU A 152 -1.18 1.16 3.69
CA LEU A 152 -0.40 -0.02 3.32
C LEU A 152 1.02 0.02 3.89
N ILE A 153 1.68 1.18 3.84
CA ILE A 153 3.01 1.39 4.45
C ILE A 153 2.97 1.07 5.95
N ARG A 154 1.91 1.49 6.64
CA ARG A 154 1.74 1.20 8.08
C ARG A 154 1.58 -0.28 8.38
N CYS A 155 0.95 -1.04 7.50
CA CYS A 155 0.78 -2.48 7.67
C CYS A 155 2.11 -3.24 7.57
N ILE A 156 3.08 -2.72 6.81
CA ILE A 156 4.37 -3.39 6.52
C ILE A 156 5.53 -2.91 7.40
N LEU A 157 5.27 -2.14 8.46
CA LEU A 157 6.34 -1.59 9.31
C LEU A 157 7.11 -2.67 10.08
N SER A 158 6.53 -3.86 10.27
CA SER A 158 7.20 -5.01 10.89
C SER A 158 6.93 -6.28 10.09
N ASP A 159 7.87 -7.21 10.14
CA ASP A 159 7.78 -8.48 9.39
C ASP A 159 6.61 -9.35 9.87
N ASN A 160 6.29 -9.28 11.16
CA ASN A 160 5.17 -9.97 11.77
C ASN A 160 4.06 -8.97 12.10
N VAL A 161 2.86 -9.25 11.58
CA VAL A 161 1.65 -8.45 11.79
C VAL A 161 1.35 -8.26 13.29
N ASN A 162 1.56 -9.30 14.11
CA ASN A 162 1.24 -9.23 15.55
C ASN A 162 2.22 -8.37 16.35
N ASP A 163 3.43 -8.15 15.83
CA ASP A 163 4.45 -7.34 16.52
C ASP A 163 4.35 -5.86 16.13
N ASN A 164 3.61 -5.53 15.06
CA ASN A 164 3.45 -4.16 14.58
C ASN A 164 2.40 -3.41 15.45
N PRO A 165 2.82 -2.40 16.24
CA PRO A 165 1.93 -1.69 17.17
C PRO A 165 0.85 -0.85 16.47
N ILE A 166 0.99 -0.59 15.15
CA ILE A 166 0.01 0.19 14.41
C ILE A 166 -1.28 -0.60 14.15
N PHE A 167 -1.28 -1.93 14.21
CA PHE A 167 -2.53 -2.69 13.99
C PHE A 167 -3.57 -2.46 15.09
N ASP A 168 -3.16 -2.13 16.32
CA ASP A 168 -4.08 -1.68 17.38
C ASP A 168 -4.78 -0.35 17.01
N TRP A 169 -4.21 0.41 16.08
CA TRP A 169 -4.83 1.62 15.53
C TRP A 169 -5.76 1.29 14.37
N LEU A 170 -5.37 0.33 13.53
CA LEU A 170 -6.09 -0.03 12.30
C LEU A 170 -7.32 -0.92 12.55
N LEU A 171 -7.42 -1.60 13.69
CA LEU A 171 -8.67 -2.24 14.14
C LEU A 171 -9.69 -1.18 14.58
N ASP A 172 -10.15 -0.36 13.64
CA ASP A 172 -11.12 0.71 13.82
C ASP A 172 -12.37 0.47 12.96
N GLU A 173 -13.54 0.76 13.53
CA GLU A 173 -14.82 0.57 12.87
C GLU A 173 -14.98 1.47 11.64
N ASN A 174 -14.57 2.74 11.72
CA ASN A 174 -14.70 3.66 10.60
C ASN A 174 -13.77 3.29 9.45
N LEU A 175 -12.60 2.72 9.77
CA LEU A 175 -11.71 2.19 8.74
C LEU A 175 -12.36 1.01 8.01
N PHE A 176 -13.00 0.08 8.74
CA PHE A 176 -13.72 -1.02 8.11
C PHE A 176 -14.82 -0.53 7.15
N GLU A 177 -15.66 0.41 7.60
CA GLU A 177 -16.74 0.97 6.78
C GLU A 177 -16.21 1.74 5.57
N LEU A 178 -15.09 2.46 5.73
CA LEU A 178 -14.40 3.12 4.63
C LEU A 178 -13.96 2.08 3.59
N LEU A 179 -13.25 1.02 4.00
CA LEU A 179 -12.81 -0.03 3.07
C LEU A 179 -13.99 -0.69 2.36
N GLY A 180 -15.07 -0.99 3.08
CA GLY A 180 -16.31 -1.51 2.50
C GLY A 180 -16.89 -0.55 1.45
N THR A 181 -16.94 0.74 1.74
CA THR A 181 -17.42 1.78 0.80
C THR A 181 -16.57 1.86 -0.46
N LEU A 182 -15.23 1.83 -0.31
CA LEU A 182 -14.29 1.87 -1.44
C LEU A 182 -14.45 0.65 -2.37
N ILE A 183 -14.86 -0.49 -1.81
CA ILE A 183 -15.07 -1.71 -2.57
C ILE A 183 -16.48 -1.73 -3.19
N SER A 184 -17.52 -1.37 -2.44
CA SER A 184 -18.91 -1.45 -2.90
C SER A 184 -19.31 -0.35 -3.88
N ASN A 185 -18.77 0.86 -3.78
CA ASN A 185 -19.12 1.97 -4.68
C ASN A 185 -18.44 1.80 -6.04
N THR A 186 -19.21 1.75 -7.14
CA THR A 186 -18.70 1.50 -8.50
C THR A 186 -17.59 2.48 -8.94
N CYS A 187 -17.73 3.77 -8.66
CA CYS A 187 -16.74 4.79 -9.07
C CYS A 187 -15.44 4.65 -8.27
N LEU A 188 -15.55 4.45 -6.95
CA LEU A 188 -14.38 4.29 -6.08
C LEU A 188 -13.70 2.95 -6.31
N ARG A 189 -14.47 1.90 -6.62
CA ARG A 189 -14.00 0.53 -6.80
C ARG A 189 -12.94 0.42 -7.87
N GLN A 190 -13.17 1.06 -9.01
CA GLN A 190 -12.24 1.04 -10.15
C GLN A 190 -10.83 1.49 -9.78
N ARG A 191 -10.72 2.41 -8.82
CA ARG A 191 -9.44 3.05 -8.47
C ARG A 191 -8.83 2.50 -7.19
N PHE A 192 -9.65 2.25 -6.17
CA PHE A 192 -9.20 2.02 -4.80
C PHE A 192 -9.44 0.60 -4.29
N ALA A 193 -10.30 -0.20 -4.94
CA ALA A 193 -10.71 -1.48 -4.36
C ALA A 193 -9.58 -2.50 -4.24
N VAL A 194 -8.58 -2.46 -5.12
CA VAL A 194 -7.39 -3.33 -5.01
C VAL A 194 -6.64 -3.03 -3.71
N GLY A 195 -6.36 -1.76 -3.44
CA GLY A 195 -5.72 -1.34 -2.18
C GLY A 195 -6.59 -1.65 -0.96
N ALA A 196 -7.90 -1.40 -1.06
CA ALA A 196 -8.83 -1.68 0.02
C ALA A 196 -8.95 -3.17 0.36
N CYS A 197 -9.01 -4.05 -0.65
CA CYS A 197 -9.01 -5.50 -0.45
C CYS A 197 -7.71 -5.98 0.18
N ARG A 198 -6.55 -5.43 -0.22
CA ARG A 198 -5.26 -5.76 0.40
C ARG A 198 -5.24 -5.37 1.88
N LEU A 199 -5.67 -4.16 2.21
CA LEU A 199 -5.79 -3.68 3.59
C LEU A 199 -6.72 -4.58 4.40
N LEU A 200 -7.89 -4.90 3.86
CA LEU A 200 -8.86 -5.79 4.49
C LEU A 200 -8.23 -7.16 4.81
N GLY A 201 -7.53 -7.77 3.85
CA GLY A 201 -6.85 -9.05 4.04
C GLY A 201 -5.75 -9.00 5.11
N ILE A 202 -4.89 -7.97 5.06
CA ILE A 202 -3.74 -7.82 5.96
C ILE A 202 -4.20 -7.49 7.40
N ILE A 203 -5.09 -6.50 7.58
CA ILE A 203 -5.61 -6.10 8.89
C ILE A 203 -6.34 -7.26 9.58
N SER A 204 -7.06 -8.07 8.81
CA SER A 204 -7.75 -9.25 9.32
C SER A 204 -6.80 -10.33 9.89
N GLN A 205 -5.51 -10.30 9.58
CA GLN A 205 -4.55 -11.24 10.18
C GLN A 205 -4.11 -10.87 11.58
N TYR A 206 -4.30 -9.62 12.01
CA TYR A 206 -3.85 -9.19 13.32
C TYR A 206 -4.60 -9.95 14.41
N ARG A 207 -3.87 -10.71 15.23
CA ARG A 207 -4.45 -11.55 16.28
C ARG A 207 -5.61 -12.41 15.78
N TRP A 208 -5.51 -12.96 14.56
CA TRP A 208 -6.59 -13.72 13.91
C TRP A 208 -7.08 -14.96 14.68
N LYS A 209 -6.30 -15.44 15.64
CA LYS A 209 -6.66 -16.55 16.54
C LYS A 209 -7.45 -16.09 17.76
N GLU A 210 -7.44 -14.80 18.07
CA GLU A 210 -8.22 -14.21 19.15
C GLU A 210 -9.68 -14.03 18.72
N ILE A 211 -10.59 -14.28 19.65
CA ILE A 211 -12.04 -14.32 19.39
C ILE A 211 -12.59 -12.91 19.04
N ASN A 212 -11.87 -11.84 19.38
CA ASN A 212 -12.36 -10.46 19.34
C ASN A 212 -11.77 -9.60 18.21
N ASN A 213 -11.21 -10.18 17.15
CA ASN A 213 -10.78 -9.37 16.01
C ASN A 213 -12.00 -8.72 15.32
N LEU A 214 -12.09 -7.39 15.42
CA LEU A 214 -13.18 -6.58 14.89
C LEU A 214 -13.47 -6.85 13.41
N PHE A 215 -12.42 -6.93 12.58
CA PHE A 215 -12.56 -7.11 11.13
C PHE A 215 -13.08 -8.50 10.79
N LEU A 216 -12.57 -9.55 11.46
CA LEU A 216 -13.07 -10.92 11.27
C LEU A 216 -14.54 -11.04 11.70
N MET A 217 -14.91 -10.46 12.85
CA MET A 217 -16.29 -10.43 13.33
C MET A 217 -17.21 -9.71 12.34
N LYS A 218 -16.83 -8.52 11.87
CA LYS A 218 -17.62 -7.77 10.89
C LYS A 218 -17.74 -8.54 9.57
N LEU A 219 -16.65 -9.12 9.05
CA LEU A 219 -16.67 -9.92 7.83
C LEU A 219 -17.61 -11.11 7.93
N ALA A 220 -17.64 -11.82 9.06
CA ALA A 220 -18.57 -12.92 9.27
C ALA A 220 -20.04 -12.48 9.25
N GLN A 221 -20.31 -11.24 9.66
CA GLN A 221 -21.66 -10.66 9.71
C GLN A 221 -22.10 -9.97 8.42
N VAL A 222 -21.19 -9.72 7.46
CA VAL A 222 -21.54 -9.08 6.18
C VAL A 222 -22.64 -9.89 5.47
N LYS A 223 -23.78 -9.23 5.27
CA LYS A 223 -24.91 -9.70 4.46
C LYS A 223 -25.03 -8.95 3.14
N ASP A 224 -24.30 -7.85 2.98
CA ASP A 224 -24.32 -7.03 1.78
C ASP A 224 -23.71 -7.81 0.61
N GLU A 225 -24.57 -8.31 -0.27
CA GLU A 225 -24.17 -9.03 -1.46
C GLU A 225 -23.39 -8.14 -2.43
N ILE A 226 -23.60 -6.82 -2.43
CA ILE A 226 -22.84 -5.90 -3.28
C ILE A 226 -21.38 -5.94 -2.85
N LEU A 227 -21.09 -5.79 -1.55
CA LEU A 227 -19.74 -5.86 -1.02
C LEU A 227 -19.08 -7.21 -1.35
N LEU A 228 -19.75 -8.33 -1.08
CA LEU A 228 -19.19 -9.66 -1.31
C LEU A 228 -18.89 -9.92 -2.80
N ASN A 229 -19.83 -9.60 -3.69
CA ASN A 229 -19.63 -9.72 -5.15
C ASN A 229 -18.53 -8.78 -5.63
N SER A 230 -18.41 -7.59 -5.04
CA SER A 230 -17.37 -6.62 -5.40
C SER A 230 -15.98 -7.10 -4.99
N ILE A 231 -15.83 -7.69 -3.81
CA ILE A 231 -14.57 -8.33 -3.37
C ILE A 231 -14.18 -9.44 -4.35
N SER A 232 -15.14 -10.31 -4.68
CA SER A 232 -14.94 -11.39 -5.64
C SER A 232 -14.48 -10.86 -7.01
N ALA A 233 -15.20 -9.90 -7.58
CA ALA A 233 -14.88 -9.29 -8.88
C ALA A 233 -13.50 -8.62 -8.92
N VAL A 234 -13.11 -7.90 -7.85
CA VAL A 234 -11.81 -7.22 -7.77
C VAL A 234 -10.66 -8.22 -7.73
N ILE A 235 -10.83 -9.31 -6.97
CA ILE A 235 -9.82 -10.37 -6.89
C ILE A 235 -9.73 -11.11 -8.23
N SER A 236 -10.87 -11.48 -8.82
CA SER A 236 -10.96 -12.10 -10.16
C SER A 236 -10.18 -11.28 -11.17
N PHE A 237 -10.56 -10.00 -11.31
CA PHE A 237 -9.94 -9.07 -12.26
C PHE A 237 -8.43 -8.98 -12.06
N THR A 238 -7.95 -8.81 -10.83
CA THR A 238 -6.51 -8.65 -10.58
C THR A 238 -5.74 -9.93 -10.90
N ILE A 239 -6.32 -11.09 -10.61
CA ILE A 239 -5.74 -12.39 -10.91
C ILE A 239 -5.71 -12.62 -12.42
N SER A 240 -6.84 -12.42 -13.14
CA SER A 240 -6.90 -12.59 -14.60
C SER A 240 -5.93 -11.66 -15.33
N GLU A 241 -5.85 -10.39 -14.93
CA GLU A 241 -4.90 -9.43 -15.50
C GLU A 241 -3.44 -9.87 -15.28
N SER A 242 -3.13 -10.40 -14.10
CA SER A 242 -1.79 -10.90 -13.78
C SER A 242 -1.44 -12.11 -14.64
N THR A 243 -2.38 -13.05 -14.79
CA THR A 243 -2.24 -14.23 -15.66
C THR A 243 -2.10 -13.82 -17.12
N ARG A 244 -2.91 -12.87 -17.61
CA ARG A 244 -2.82 -12.37 -19.00
C ARG A 244 -1.43 -11.79 -19.30
N LYS A 245 -0.92 -10.92 -18.43
CA LYS A 245 0.41 -10.32 -18.59
C LYS A 245 1.53 -11.35 -18.55
N TYR A 246 1.41 -12.38 -17.71
CA TYR A 246 2.36 -13.50 -17.73
C TYR A 246 2.32 -14.24 -19.07
N ASN A 247 1.13 -14.56 -19.58
CA ASN A 247 0.98 -15.25 -20.86
C ASN A 247 1.52 -14.40 -22.03
N GLU A 248 1.24 -13.10 -22.05
CA GLU A 248 1.82 -12.14 -23.01
C GLU A 248 3.35 -12.15 -22.96
N TYR A 249 3.94 -12.17 -21.76
CA TYR A 249 5.39 -12.27 -21.57
C TYR A 249 5.94 -13.61 -22.08
N VAL A 250 5.33 -14.73 -21.74
CA VAL A 250 5.75 -16.07 -22.19
C VAL A 250 5.67 -16.18 -23.72
N GLN A 251 4.64 -15.62 -24.34
CA GLN A 251 4.48 -15.59 -25.79
C GLN A 251 5.48 -14.65 -26.48
N ALA A 252 5.78 -13.49 -25.88
CA ALA A 252 6.79 -12.55 -26.39
C ALA A 252 8.23 -13.06 -26.22
N SER A 253 8.48 -13.94 -25.25
CA SER A 253 9.80 -14.49 -24.92
C SER A 253 10.12 -15.82 -25.63
N GLY A 254 9.56 -16.05 -26.82
CA GLY A 254 9.97 -17.11 -27.76
C GLY A 254 11.45 -17.13 -28.18
N GLY A 255 12.32 -16.36 -27.54
CA GLY A 255 13.77 -16.46 -27.57
C GLY A 255 14.36 -16.35 -26.16
N LEU A 256 14.93 -17.46 -25.68
CA LEU A 256 15.90 -17.61 -24.58
C LEU A 256 15.93 -16.53 -23.46
N LEU A 257 15.39 -16.94 -22.30
CA LEU A 257 15.82 -16.60 -20.93
C LEU A 257 16.25 -15.16 -20.62
N SER A 258 15.38 -14.42 -19.93
CA SER A 258 15.83 -13.40 -18.98
C SER A 258 14.89 -13.28 -17.78
N SER A 259 15.33 -13.85 -16.66
CA SER A 259 15.05 -13.42 -15.27
C SER A 259 13.59 -13.46 -14.75
N ILE A 260 13.15 -14.64 -14.30
CA ILE A 260 11.88 -14.86 -13.55
C ILE A 260 11.95 -14.32 -12.10
N SER A 261 12.57 -13.16 -11.85
CA SER A 261 12.68 -12.66 -10.45
C SER A 261 12.62 -11.14 -10.28
N SER A 262 12.42 -10.36 -11.35
CA SER A 262 12.41 -8.89 -11.20
C SER A 262 11.49 -8.13 -12.13
N MET A 263 10.65 -8.80 -12.93
CA MET A 263 9.76 -8.11 -13.87
C MET A 263 8.48 -7.63 -13.17
N GLU A 264 8.67 -6.54 -12.41
CA GLU A 264 7.73 -5.41 -12.29
C GLU A 264 6.23 -5.70 -12.46
N ILE A 265 5.67 -6.40 -11.48
CA ILE A 265 4.25 -6.31 -11.06
C ILE A 265 3.97 -4.92 -10.42
N SER A 266 4.85 -3.93 -10.61
CA SER A 266 4.66 -2.53 -10.23
C SER A 266 3.77 -1.76 -11.20
N ALA A 267 3.63 -2.24 -12.45
CA ALA A 267 2.76 -1.64 -13.46
C ALA A 267 1.30 -2.16 -13.40
N LEU A 268 1.00 -3.07 -12.48
CA LEU A 268 -0.29 -3.76 -12.35
C LEU A 268 -1.24 -3.13 -11.33
N SER A 269 -0.74 -2.19 -10.55
CA SER A 269 -1.55 -1.47 -9.59
C SER A 269 -1.43 0.02 -9.88
N SER A 270 -2.53 0.74 -9.74
CA SER A 270 -2.55 2.18 -9.48
C SER A 270 -1.71 2.58 -8.25
N THR A 271 -0.90 1.68 -7.67
CA THR A 271 0.15 1.99 -6.69
C THR A 271 1.05 3.09 -7.25
N PRO A 272 1.01 4.29 -6.65
CA PRO A 272 1.92 5.36 -6.96
C PRO A 272 3.37 4.86 -6.86
N ARG A 273 4.22 5.33 -7.77
CA ARG A 273 5.67 5.01 -7.81
C ARG A 273 6.36 5.12 -6.45
N VAL A 274 5.83 5.95 -5.54
CA VAL A 274 6.32 6.11 -4.16
C VAL A 274 6.21 4.83 -3.36
N VAL A 275 5.10 4.07 -3.40
CA VAL A 275 4.97 2.85 -2.60
C VAL A 275 5.74 1.68 -3.19
N VAL A 276 5.74 1.52 -4.50
CA VAL A 276 6.62 0.56 -5.16
C VAL A 276 8.08 0.82 -4.77
N TYR A 277 8.53 2.07 -4.91
CA TYR A 277 9.90 2.48 -4.55
C TYR A 277 10.19 2.24 -3.06
N THR A 278 9.23 2.56 -2.20
CA THR A 278 9.34 2.44 -0.76
C THR A 278 9.38 0.97 -0.31
N LEU A 279 8.48 0.12 -0.79
CA LEU A 279 8.47 -1.34 -0.60
C LEU A 279 9.75 -2.00 -1.12
N THR A 280 10.22 -1.58 -2.30
CA THR A 280 11.48 -2.08 -2.88
C THR A 280 12.66 -1.75 -1.98
N LEU A 281 12.66 -0.55 -1.38
CA LEU A 281 13.67 -0.13 -0.42
C LEU A 281 13.54 -0.77 0.97
N VAL A 282 12.33 -1.14 1.44
CA VAL A 282 12.15 -1.78 2.75
C VAL A 282 12.69 -3.20 2.70
N ASN A 283 12.30 -3.96 1.68
CA ASN A 283 12.42 -5.40 1.78
C ASN A 283 13.75 -5.97 1.32
N GLY A 284 14.48 -5.37 0.36
CA GLY A 284 15.76 -5.90 -0.15
C GLY A 284 15.76 -7.37 -0.65
N ARG A 285 14.62 -8.06 -0.53
CA ARG A 285 14.31 -9.47 -0.75
C ARG A 285 12.79 -9.54 -0.93
N GLY A 286 12.31 -9.75 -2.15
CA GLY A 286 10.91 -10.05 -2.44
C GLY A 286 9.90 -9.00 -1.95
N SER A 287 9.43 -8.15 -2.84
CA SER A 287 8.22 -7.36 -2.63
C SER A 287 7.10 -8.28 -2.11
N CYS A 288 6.42 -7.89 -1.01
CA CYS A 288 5.06 -8.38 -0.76
C CYS A 288 4.27 -8.04 -2.02
N ASN A 289 3.99 -9.08 -2.82
CA ASN A 289 3.46 -8.91 -4.15
C ASN A 289 2.04 -8.33 -4.01
N VAL A 290 1.58 -7.54 -4.98
CA VAL A 290 0.22 -6.96 -4.96
C VAL A 290 -0.83 -8.06 -4.69
N LEU A 291 -0.56 -9.25 -5.20
CA LEU A 291 -1.35 -10.46 -5.07
C LEU A 291 -1.35 -11.06 -3.66
N ASP A 292 -0.29 -10.92 -2.86
CA ASP A 292 -0.21 -11.57 -1.54
C ASP A 292 -1.30 -11.05 -0.61
N GLY A 293 -1.51 -9.74 -0.56
CA GLY A 293 -2.59 -9.12 0.24
C GLY A 293 -3.99 -9.43 -0.29
N LEU A 294 -4.15 -9.61 -1.61
CA LEU A 294 -5.43 -9.98 -2.22
C LEU A 294 -5.79 -11.44 -1.99
N LEU A 295 -4.83 -12.35 -2.14
CA LEU A 295 -5.00 -13.77 -1.83
C LEU A 295 -5.26 -13.98 -0.34
N LEU A 296 -4.66 -13.14 0.52
CA LEU A 296 -4.96 -13.12 1.94
C LEU A 296 -6.39 -12.66 2.20
N CYS A 297 -6.86 -11.62 1.50
CA CYS A 297 -8.26 -11.18 1.54
C CYS A 297 -9.21 -12.31 1.12
N LEU A 298 -8.89 -12.98 0.01
CA LEU A 298 -9.62 -14.13 -0.49
C LEU A 298 -9.72 -15.25 0.55
N TYR A 299 -8.59 -15.64 1.12
CA TYR A 299 -8.51 -16.66 2.16
C TYR A 299 -9.36 -16.29 3.38
N VAL A 300 -9.26 -15.05 3.86
CA VAL A 300 -10.02 -14.57 5.02
C VAL A 300 -11.52 -14.63 4.73
N ILE A 301 -11.96 -14.11 3.59
CA ILE A 301 -13.39 -13.97 3.34
C ILE A 301 -14.08 -15.32 3.08
N ILE A 302 -13.42 -16.25 2.39
CA ILE A 302 -13.90 -17.64 2.24
C ILE A 302 -14.08 -18.29 3.62
N ARG A 303 -13.10 -18.09 4.51
CA ARG A 303 -13.08 -18.74 5.82
C ARG A 303 -14.11 -18.14 6.78
N GLN A 304 -14.29 -16.82 6.75
CA GLN A 304 -15.09 -16.11 7.76
C GLN A 304 -16.53 -15.89 7.33
N ASN A 305 -16.80 -15.64 6.05
CA ASN A 305 -18.16 -15.34 5.59
C ASN A 305 -18.83 -16.57 4.97
N PRO A 306 -19.88 -17.13 5.57
CA PRO A 306 -20.52 -18.35 5.09
C PRO A 306 -21.25 -18.19 3.75
N ARG A 307 -21.53 -16.96 3.30
CA ARG A 307 -22.17 -16.68 2.00
C ARG A 307 -21.17 -16.50 0.87
N PHE A 308 -19.90 -16.23 1.17
CA PHE A 308 -18.91 -15.99 0.14
C PHE A 308 -18.58 -17.24 -0.71
N PRO A 309 -18.50 -18.47 -0.16
CA PRO A 309 -18.21 -19.66 -0.97
C PRO A 309 -19.20 -19.92 -2.12
N SER A 310 -20.48 -19.56 -1.97
CA SER A 310 -21.45 -19.68 -3.08
C SER A 310 -21.15 -18.72 -4.24
N LEU A 311 -20.52 -17.58 -3.97
CA LEU A 311 -20.14 -16.59 -4.99
C LEU A 311 -18.89 -16.99 -5.78
N PHE A 312 -18.13 -17.97 -5.29
CA PHE A 312 -16.89 -18.44 -5.90
C PHE A 312 -17.09 -18.97 -7.33
N SER A 313 -18.27 -19.54 -7.59
CA SER A 313 -18.64 -20.13 -8.88
C SER A 313 -19.52 -19.22 -9.73
N CYS A 314 -19.97 -18.08 -9.20
CA CYS A 314 -20.80 -17.12 -9.93
C CYS A 314 -19.96 -16.33 -10.93
N SER A 315 -20.45 -16.19 -12.17
CA SER A 315 -19.81 -15.37 -13.19
C SER A 315 -19.92 -13.89 -12.85
N HIS A 316 -18.84 -13.13 -13.05
CA HIS A 316 -18.83 -11.69 -12.88
C HIS A 316 -18.60 -11.05 -14.26
N THR A 317 -19.28 -9.95 -14.57
CA THR A 317 -18.91 -9.12 -15.73
C THR A 317 -17.63 -8.38 -15.40
N HIS A 318 -16.56 -8.58 -16.18
CA HIS A 318 -15.32 -7.84 -16.01
C HIS A 318 -15.59 -6.34 -16.14
N ILE A 319 -14.95 -5.53 -15.30
CA ILE A 319 -15.06 -4.07 -15.34
C ILE A 319 -14.30 -3.59 -16.59
N ASP A 320 -15.04 -3.21 -17.63
CA ASP A 320 -14.48 -2.61 -18.85
C ASP A 320 -13.72 -1.32 -18.53
N THR A 321 -12.40 -1.40 -18.53
CA THR A 321 -11.50 -0.25 -18.33
C THR A 321 -11.14 0.45 -19.65
N HIS A 322 -11.60 -0.06 -20.80
CA HIS A 322 -11.24 0.46 -22.12
C HIS A 322 -12.05 1.67 -22.62
N GLN A 323 -13.06 2.16 -21.88
CA GLN A 323 -13.85 3.32 -22.33
C GLN A 323 -13.25 4.71 -22.03
N GLN A 324 -12.14 4.81 -21.31
CA GLN A 324 -11.61 6.12 -20.88
C GLN A 324 -10.76 6.91 -21.90
N ASN A 325 -10.52 6.41 -23.13
CA ASN A 325 -9.68 7.13 -24.11
C ASN A 325 -10.43 7.80 -25.29
N ARG A 326 -11.76 7.93 -25.27
CA ARG A 326 -12.53 8.66 -26.32
C ARG A 326 -13.46 9.75 -25.79
N GLY A 327 -13.10 10.40 -24.68
CA GLY A 327 -13.94 11.40 -24.01
C GLY A 327 -13.31 12.78 -23.82
N ALA A 328 -12.51 13.29 -24.76
CA ALA A 328 -12.06 14.68 -24.74
C ALA A 328 -11.67 15.18 -26.13
N SER A 329 -12.65 15.41 -27.00
CA SER A 329 -12.57 16.36 -28.13
C SER A 329 -13.97 16.65 -28.63
N ILE A 330 -14.44 17.87 -28.39
CA ILE A 330 -15.65 18.43 -28.99
C ILE A 330 -15.37 18.71 -30.48
N GLY A 331 -16.25 18.21 -31.35
CA GLY A 331 -16.46 18.76 -32.68
C GLY A 331 -16.05 17.88 -33.85
N GLN A 332 -16.99 17.11 -34.40
CA GLN A 332 -17.45 17.16 -35.81
C GLN A 332 -18.27 15.90 -36.13
N LEU A 333 -19.48 16.13 -36.64
CA LEU A 333 -20.32 15.14 -37.33
C LEU A 333 -19.58 14.67 -38.59
N ASN A 334 -19.46 13.35 -38.77
CA ASN A 334 -19.60 12.69 -40.08
C ASN A 334 -19.65 11.16 -39.95
N GLU A 335 -20.38 10.59 -40.90
CA GLU A 335 -20.81 9.21 -41.06
C GLU A 335 -19.69 8.20 -41.38
N TYR A 336 -20.06 6.92 -41.25
CA TYR A 336 -19.44 5.67 -41.73
C TYR A 336 -18.25 5.07 -40.98
N GLY A 337 -18.45 3.81 -40.55
CA GLY A 337 -17.40 2.87 -40.19
C GLY A 337 -17.84 1.87 -39.12
N ASP A 338 -18.52 0.81 -39.52
CA ASP A 338 -18.78 -0.40 -38.72
C ASP A 338 -17.43 -0.99 -38.30
N GLY A 339 -17.03 -0.71 -37.06
CA GLY A 339 -15.78 -1.16 -36.48
C GLY A 339 -16.07 -2.32 -35.53
N GLU A 340 -15.70 -3.52 -35.97
CA GLU A 340 -15.81 -4.78 -35.23
C GLU A 340 -15.54 -4.58 -33.73
N LEU A 341 -16.57 -4.85 -32.91
CA LEU A 341 -16.37 -5.12 -31.50
C LEU A 341 -15.39 -6.29 -31.41
N GLY A 342 -14.23 -6.08 -30.77
CA GLY A 342 -13.40 -7.19 -30.32
C GLY A 342 -14.26 -8.18 -29.54
N PRO A 343 -13.94 -9.48 -29.58
CA PRO A 343 -14.80 -10.50 -29.00
C PRO A 343 -15.07 -10.18 -27.52
N PRO A 344 -16.32 -10.33 -27.04
CA PRO A 344 -16.61 -10.17 -25.63
C PRO A 344 -15.71 -11.13 -24.84
N LEU A 345 -15.02 -10.62 -23.83
CA LEU A 345 -14.32 -11.46 -22.86
C LEU A 345 -15.34 -12.44 -22.28
N ASP A 346 -15.10 -13.74 -22.44
CA ASP A 346 -15.98 -14.79 -21.92
C ASP A 346 -16.30 -14.53 -20.43
N PRO A 347 -17.54 -14.76 -19.98
CA PRO A 347 -17.89 -14.58 -18.57
C PRO A 347 -17.07 -15.55 -17.71
N ARG A 348 -16.05 -15.03 -17.02
CA ARG A 348 -15.21 -15.78 -16.09
C ARG A 348 -15.73 -15.64 -14.67
N ASN A 349 -15.47 -16.66 -13.87
CA ASN A 349 -15.74 -16.67 -12.43
C ASN A 349 -14.42 -16.78 -11.67
N LEU A 350 -14.45 -16.33 -10.41
CA LEU A 350 -13.26 -16.27 -9.55
C LEU A 350 -12.56 -17.62 -9.39
N MET A 351 -13.33 -18.71 -9.37
CA MET A 351 -12.77 -20.06 -9.34
C MET A 351 -11.92 -20.36 -10.57
N ALA A 352 -12.41 -20.07 -11.78
CA ALA A 352 -11.68 -20.29 -13.01
C ALA A 352 -10.39 -19.45 -13.06
N ASP A 353 -10.49 -18.16 -12.71
CA ASP A 353 -9.34 -17.25 -12.67
C ASP A 353 -8.27 -17.71 -11.66
N LEU A 354 -8.69 -18.19 -10.48
CA LEU A 354 -7.79 -18.71 -9.45
C LEU A 354 -7.10 -20.00 -9.91
N ILE A 355 -7.81 -20.91 -10.58
CA ILE A 355 -7.23 -22.15 -11.12
C ILE A 355 -6.19 -21.83 -12.19
N GLU A 356 -6.51 -20.92 -13.12
CA GLU A 356 -5.59 -20.50 -14.18
C GLU A 356 -4.33 -19.85 -13.59
N PHE A 357 -4.51 -18.96 -12.60
CA PHE A 357 -3.40 -18.35 -11.90
C PHE A 357 -2.55 -19.36 -11.13
N ALA A 358 -3.16 -20.32 -10.44
CA ALA A 358 -2.43 -21.39 -9.78
C ALA A 358 -1.61 -22.21 -10.79
N SER A 359 -2.14 -22.46 -11.99
CA SER A 359 -1.40 -23.11 -13.09
C SER A 359 -0.16 -22.30 -13.49
N VAL A 360 -0.30 -20.99 -13.71
CA VAL A 360 0.81 -20.07 -14.01
C VAL A 360 1.88 -20.10 -12.92
N VAL A 361 1.48 -19.99 -11.65
CA VAL A 361 2.41 -20.03 -10.51
C VAL A 361 3.13 -21.39 -10.45
N MET A 362 2.42 -22.49 -10.66
CA MET A 362 3.01 -23.83 -10.68
C MET A 362 3.99 -24.02 -11.84
N GLN A 363 3.73 -23.44 -13.02
CA GLN A 363 4.66 -23.44 -14.15
C GLN A 363 5.94 -22.67 -13.83
N GLY A 364 5.84 -21.46 -13.25
CA GLY A 364 7.01 -20.69 -12.81
C GLY A 364 7.85 -21.40 -11.73
N ILE A 365 7.22 -22.19 -10.85
CA ILE A 365 7.93 -23.03 -9.86
C ILE A 365 8.62 -24.23 -10.53
N LYS A 366 8.07 -24.76 -11.63
CA LYS A 366 8.66 -25.87 -12.38
C LYS A 366 9.91 -25.43 -13.16
N ASP A 367 9.88 -24.23 -13.73
CA ASP A 367 11.00 -23.68 -14.53
C ASP A 367 12.16 -23.18 -13.65
N SER A 368 11.90 -22.80 -12.41
CA SER A 368 12.95 -22.44 -11.43
C SER A 368 13.68 -23.64 -10.83
N LYS A 369 13.24 -24.88 -11.11
CA LYS A 369 13.91 -26.13 -10.69
C LYS A 369 14.97 -26.62 -11.68
N PHE A 370 15.86 -25.73 -12.13
CA PHE A 370 17.18 -26.12 -12.64
C PHE A 370 18.34 -25.20 -12.21
N SER A 371 18.13 -24.33 -11.21
CA SER A 371 19.21 -23.62 -10.54
C SER A 371 18.99 -23.63 -9.03
N SER A 372 19.78 -24.45 -8.35
CA SER A 372 19.90 -24.55 -6.90
C SER A 372 20.04 -23.18 -6.23
N VAL A 373 18.98 -22.70 -5.58
CA VAL A 373 19.08 -21.68 -4.52
C VAL A 373 18.07 -22.05 -3.43
N HIS A 374 18.60 -22.27 -2.22
CA HIS A 374 17.89 -22.64 -1.00
C HIS A 374 16.69 -21.73 -0.71
N TRP A 375 15.48 -22.27 -0.86
CA TRP A 375 14.29 -21.80 -0.16
C TRP A 375 13.77 -22.97 0.68
N ILE A 376 13.51 -22.67 1.96
CA ILE A 376 13.09 -23.57 3.04
C ILE A 376 14.27 -24.33 3.70
N SER A 377 14.90 -23.68 4.68
CA SER A 377 15.55 -24.40 5.77
C SER A 377 14.45 -24.97 6.68
N PRO A 378 14.35 -26.29 6.88
CA PRO A 378 13.42 -26.85 7.84
C PRO A 378 13.88 -26.45 9.24
N VAL A 379 12.99 -25.80 9.98
CA VAL A 379 13.10 -25.67 11.44
C VAL A 379 13.36 -27.05 12.00
N LYS A 380 14.59 -27.29 12.47
CA LYS A 380 14.90 -28.43 13.31
C LYS A 380 13.97 -28.37 14.52
N ARG A 381 13.13 -29.39 14.66
CA ARG A 381 12.55 -29.74 15.95
C ARG A 381 13.72 -30.09 16.86
N GLU A 382 13.90 -29.34 17.92
CA GLU A 382 14.60 -29.84 19.11
C GLU A 382 13.60 -29.75 20.27
N TYR A 383 13.21 -30.96 20.69
CA TYR A 383 12.57 -31.45 21.92
C TYR A 383 11.58 -30.58 22.69
#